data_AF-A0A6V8D3C7-F1
#
_entry.id   AF-A0A6V8D3C7-F1
#
_cell.length_a   1.000
_cell.length_b   1.000
_cell.length_c   1.000
_cell.angle_alpha   90.00
_cell.angle_beta   90.00
_cell.angle_gamma   90.00
#
_symmetry.space_group_name_H-M   'P 1'
#
loop_
_entity.id
_entity.type
_entity.pdbx_description
1 polymer ?
#
loop_
_entity_poly.entity_id
_entity_poly.type
_entity_poly.pdbx_seq_one_letter_code
_entity_poly.pdbx_strand_id
1 'polypeptide(L)'
;MAKKKGRMGKIFGAIAGSPYERLLKQVDKLVEASVNDRMLAKNLQKLVSITAENYDEDKIDEEEHDLIIEAIEEADPEGRTFPKMDEDDDPFYMGDAPDAPVIKGKKRQSLDDLMKAKGNEFTGRFGRDEFEDYKNKMAQEFLKESDDAIRKGDHVANIGAVNRVFADADEEIYRVKQEITEETGMVDPSAEEEGDYPDGYSVDEDGTEWFEDEDGYWWYRMEGDEDWQPYEE
;
A
#
# COMPACT_ATOMS: atom_id res chain seq x y z
N MET A 1 -56.76 -26.81 30.23
CA MET A 1 -56.39 -25.41 29.92
C MET A 1 -54.91 -25.38 29.59
N ALA A 2 -54.55 -25.34 28.30
CA ALA A 2 -53.16 -25.32 27.84
C ALA A 2 -52.86 -23.95 27.23
N LYS A 3 -51.90 -23.22 27.81
CA LYS A 3 -51.45 -21.91 27.33
C LYS A 3 -50.61 -22.13 26.06
N LYS A 4 -51.14 -21.74 24.90
CA LYS A 4 -50.42 -21.79 23.63
C LYS A 4 -49.61 -20.50 23.49
N LYS A 5 -48.28 -20.60 23.60
CA LYS A 5 -47.30 -19.55 23.31
C LYS A 5 -47.57 -19.00 21.90
N GLY A 6 -47.84 -17.70 21.81
CA GLY A 6 -47.95 -17.00 20.54
C GLY A 6 -46.60 -17.04 19.82
N ARG A 7 -46.59 -17.65 18.63
CA ARG A 7 -45.53 -17.49 17.63
C ARG A 7 -45.50 -16.02 17.22
N MET A 8 -44.45 -15.30 17.60
CA MET A 8 -44.07 -14.07 16.90
C MET A 8 -43.70 -14.48 15.47
N GLY A 9 -44.62 -14.21 14.56
CA GLY A 9 -44.46 -14.48 13.15
C GLY A 9 -43.41 -13.57 12.53
N LYS A 10 -42.50 -14.20 11.78
CA LYS A 10 -42.04 -13.79 10.45
C LYS A 10 -42.66 -12.48 9.94
N ILE A 11 -41.93 -11.38 10.11
CA ILE A 11 -42.04 -10.14 9.31
C ILE A 11 -40.67 -9.45 9.27
N PHE A 12 -39.66 -10.17 8.79
CA PHE A 12 -38.52 -9.55 8.12
C PHE A 12 -38.52 -10.11 6.70
N GLY A 13 -39.46 -9.59 5.90
CA GLY A 13 -39.53 -9.88 4.48
C GLY A 13 -38.36 -9.19 3.77
N ALA A 14 -37.52 -9.99 3.13
CA ALA A 14 -36.89 -9.74 1.83
C ALA A 14 -36.32 -8.33 1.52
N ILE A 15 -35.86 -7.55 2.51
CA ILE A 15 -35.25 -6.24 2.27
C ILE A 15 -34.02 -6.08 3.18
N ALA A 16 -32.88 -5.83 2.53
CA ALA A 16 -31.55 -5.48 3.03
C ALA A 16 -30.59 -6.68 3.26
N GLY A 17 -29.77 -6.98 2.26
CA GLY A 17 -28.36 -7.34 2.46
C GLY A 17 -27.96 -8.74 2.93
N SER A 18 -26.67 -9.03 2.76
CA SER A 18 -25.96 -10.12 3.43
C SER A 18 -26.17 -10.05 4.96
N PRO A 19 -25.96 -11.15 5.71
CA PRO A 19 -26.01 -11.12 7.17
C PRO A 19 -25.17 -9.99 7.78
N TYR A 20 -24.01 -9.70 7.17
CA TYR A 20 -23.13 -8.58 7.48
C TYR A 20 -23.82 -7.21 7.41
N GLU A 21 -24.38 -6.83 6.26
CA GLU A 21 -25.04 -5.53 6.09
C GLU A 21 -26.19 -5.32 7.09
N ARG A 22 -26.87 -6.40 7.47
CA ARG A 22 -27.95 -6.35 8.46
C ARG A 22 -27.47 -6.08 9.87
N LEU A 23 -26.25 -6.51 10.22
CA LEU A 23 -25.63 -6.26 11.51
C LEU A 23 -25.09 -4.83 11.56
N LEU A 24 -24.40 -4.35 10.52
CA LEU A 24 -23.97 -2.95 10.42
C LEU A 24 -25.13 -1.97 10.54
N LYS A 25 -26.21 -2.20 9.80
CA LYS A 25 -27.41 -1.34 9.89
C LYS A 25 -28.06 -1.37 11.28
N GLN A 26 -27.87 -2.43 12.05
CA GLN A 26 -28.31 -2.47 13.44
C GLN A 26 -27.42 -1.62 14.35
N VAL A 27 -26.11 -1.53 14.08
CA VAL A 27 -25.21 -0.58 14.76
C VAL A 27 -25.75 0.85 14.57
N ASP A 28 -25.92 1.30 13.33
CA ASP A 28 -26.41 2.65 13.01
C ASP A 28 -27.74 2.96 13.68
N LYS A 29 -28.69 2.02 13.58
CA LYS A 29 -30.01 2.18 14.15
C LYS A 29 -29.96 2.27 15.68
N LEU A 30 -29.07 1.53 16.33
CA LEU A 30 -28.90 1.61 17.78
C LEU A 30 -28.31 2.95 18.19
N VAL A 31 -27.36 3.49 17.41
CA VAL A 31 -26.80 4.83 17.62
C VAL A 31 -27.90 5.89 17.49
N GLU A 32 -28.64 5.90 16.38
CA GLU A 32 -29.71 6.86 16.11
C GLU A 32 -30.87 6.78 17.13
N ALA A 33 -31.25 5.57 17.53
CA ALA A 33 -32.36 5.37 18.46
C ALA A 33 -31.97 5.50 19.94
N SER A 34 -30.67 5.64 20.24
CA SER A 34 -30.22 5.72 21.62
C SER A 34 -30.60 7.05 22.25
N VAL A 35 -31.17 6.97 23.45
CA VAL A 35 -31.56 8.15 24.26
C VAL A 35 -30.52 8.43 25.36
N ASN A 36 -29.63 7.46 25.65
CA ASN A 36 -28.60 7.54 26.67
C ASN A 36 -27.48 6.53 26.37
N ASP A 37 -26.24 6.97 26.48
CA ASP A 37 -24.98 6.23 26.30
C ASP A 37 -24.97 4.89 27.05
N ARG A 38 -25.51 4.85 28.27
CA ARG A 38 -25.55 3.60 29.06
C ARG A 38 -26.46 2.53 28.44
N MET A 39 -27.51 2.93 27.72
CA MET A 39 -28.37 1.98 27.01
C MET A 39 -27.75 1.57 25.68
N LEU A 40 -27.07 2.50 25.00
CA LEU A 40 -26.32 2.23 23.79
C LEU A 40 -25.24 1.18 24.05
N ALA A 41 -24.35 1.41 25.03
CA ALA A 41 -23.29 0.49 25.41
C ALA A 41 -23.78 -0.94 25.73
N LYS A 42 -24.93 -1.07 26.40
CA LYS A 42 -25.54 -2.38 26.70
C LYS A 42 -26.14 -3.07 25.48
N ASN A 43 -26.65 -2.31 24.53
CA ASN A 43 -27.22 -2.87 23.31
C ASN A 43 -26.13 -3.24 22.31
N LEU A 44 -25.08 -2.42 22.19
CA LEU A 44 -23.88 -2.72 21.43
C LEU A 44 -23.19 -4.00 21.94
N GLN A 45 -23.06 -4.15 23.27
CA GLN A 45 -22.52 -5.38 23.85
C GLN A 45 -23.33 -6.64 23.50
N LYS A 46 -24.66 -6.52 23.36
CA LYS A 46 -25.48 -7.64 22.88
C LYS A 46 -25.28 -7.88 21.39
N LEU A 47 -25.07 -6.82 20.61
CA LEU A 47 -24.80 -6.93 19.18
C LEU A 47 -23.48 -7.68 18.95
N VAL A 48 -22.43 -7.41 19.73
CA VAL A 48 -21.18 -8.20 19.72
C VAL A 48 -21.44 -9.69 19.93
N SER A 49 -22.29 -10.05 20.90
CA SER A 49 -22.64 -11.46 21.12
C SER A 49 -23.40 -12.07 19.94
N ILE A 50 -24.22 -11.27 19.26
CA ILE A 50 -24.95 -11.72 18.07
C ILE A 50 -23.99 -11.85 16.88
N THR A 51 -23.04 -10.94 16.71
CA THR A 51 -22.02 -11.02 15.65
C THR A 51 -21.19 -12.31 15.81
N ALA A 52 -20.71 -12.60 17.02
CA ALA A 52 -20.01 -13.86 17.31
C ALA A 52 -20.87 -15.11 17.00
N GLU A 53 -22.16 -15.10 17.34
CA GLU A 53 -23.07 -16.20 16.99
C GLU A 53 -23.30 -16.33 15.47
N ASN A 54 -23.25 -15.23 14.70
CA ASN A 54 -23.37 -15.32 13.24
C ASN A 54 -22.08 -15.85 12.59
N TYR A 55 -20.92 -15.53 13.16
CA TYR A 55 -19.65 -16.12 12.76
C TYR A 55 -19.61 -17.63 13.06
N ASP A 56 -19.98 -18.04 14.30
CA ASP A 56 -20.08 -19.45 14.69
C ASP A 56 -21.07 -20.27 13.84
N GLU A 57 -22.06 -19.61 13.23
CA GLU A 57 -23.05 -20.22 12.33
C GLU A 57 -22.65 -20.15 10.84
N ASP A 58 -21.40 -19.78 10.52
CA ASP A 58 -20.85 -19.61 9.17
C ASP A 58 -21.72 -18.68 8.28
N LYS A 59 -22.34 -17.66 8.87
CA LYS A 59 -23.19 -16.70 8.14
C LYS A 59 -22.45 -15.44 7.70
N ILE A 60 -21.35 -15.15 8.37
CA ILE A 60 -20.40 -14.09 8.07
C ILE A 60 -19.02 -14.71 8.14
N ASP A 61 -18.10 -14.23 7.31
CA ASP A 61 -16.70 -14.61 7.37
C ASP A 61 -15.96 -13.82 8.47
N GLU A 62 -14.65 -14.07 8.55
CA GLU A 62 -13.72 -13.51 9.53
C GLU A 62 -13.60 -11.98 9.39
N GLU A 63 -13.36 -11.53 8.15
CA GLU A 63 -13.26 -10.12 7.80
C GLU A 63 -14.59 -9.37 8.10
N GLU A 64 -15.73 -9.93 7.68
CA GLU A 64 -17.06 -9.37 7.95
C GLU A 64 -17.34 -9.29 9.46
N HIS A 65 -16.93 -10.30 10.24
CA HIS A 65 -17.04 -10.27 11.70
C HIS A 65 -16.27 -9.07 12.26
N ASP A 66 -15.03 -8.88 11.83
CA ASP A 66 -14.14 -7.87 12.39
C ASP A 66 -14.54 -6.45 12.02
N LEU A 67 -14.93 -6.23 10.77
CA LEU A 67 -15.53 -4.97 10.31
C LEU A 67 -16.77 -4.57 11.13
N ILE A 68 -17.63 -5.54 11.50
CA ILE A 68 -18.77 -5.26 12.38
C ILE A 68 -18.30 -4.91 13.80
N ILE A 69 -17.31 -5.62 14.32
CA ILE A 69 -16.77 -5.33 15.65
C ILE A 69 -16.16 -3.91 15.67
N GLU A 70 -15.41 -3.50 14.65
CA GLU A 70 -14.86 -2.14 14.55
C GLU A 70 -15.96 -1.07 14.56
N ALA A 71 -17.00 -1.26 13.76
CA ALA A 71 -18.15 -0.35 13.73
C ALA A 71 -18.83 -0.25 15.11
N ILE A 72 -18.88 -1.37 15.87
CA ILE A 72 -19.41 -1.38 17.23
C ILE A 72 -18.49 -0.60 18.19
N GLU A 73 -17.17 -0.77 18.08
CA GLU A 73 -16.17 -0.09 18.91
C GLU A 73 -16.17 1.42 18.68
N GLU A 74 -16.25 1.87 17.42
CA GLU A 74 -16.38 3.29 17.06
C GLU A 74 -17.66 3.91 17.64
N ALA A 75 -18.76 3.16 17.59
CA ALA A 75 -20.04 3.58 18.14
C ALA A 75 -20.15 3.49 19.67
N ASP A 76 -19.21 2.82 20.35
CA ASP A 76 -19.30 2.56 21.80
C ASP A 76 -18.87 3.80 22.61
N PRO A 77 -19.78 4.43 23.37
CA PRO A 77 -19.43 5.57 24.21
C PRO A 77 -18.45 5.22 25.34
N GLU A 78 -18.28 3.93 25.68
CA GLU A 78 -17.30 3.47 26.66
C GLU A 78 -15.91 3.19 26.06
N GLY A 79 -15.75 3.24 24.72
CA GLY A 79 -14.49 2.99 24.03
C GLY A 79 -13.89 1.63 24.35
N ARG A 80 -14.75 0.61 24.48
CA ARG A 80 -14.33 -0.77 24.78
C ARG A 80 -13.84 -1.42 23.50
N THR A 81 -12.89 -2.33 23.65
CA THR A 81 -12.42 -3.18 22.56
C THR A 81 -12.89 -4.61 22.76
N PHE A 82 -13.09 -5.31 21.66
CA PHE A 82 -13.58 -6.68 21.59
C PHE A 82 -12.61 -7.54 20.76
N PRO A 83 -12.56 -8.85 21.01
CA PRO A 83 -11.68 -9.74 20.24
C PRO A 83 -12.07 -9.76 18.77
N LYS A 84 -11.08 -9.62 17.90
CA LYS A 84 -11.13 -9.83 16.46
C LYS A 84 -10.84 -11.29 16.13
N MET A 85 -11.27 -11.76 14.97
CA MET A 85 -11.05 -13.14 14.51
C MET A 85 -9.85 -13.22 13.60
N ASP A 86 -9.66 -12.25 12.68
CA ASP A 86 -8.46 -12.14 11.86
C ASP A 86 -7.26 -11.87 12.77
N GLU A 87 -6.44 -12.90 12.94
CA GLU A 87 -5.16 -12.82 13.67
C GLU A 87 -4.06 -12.17 12.82
N ASP A 88 -4.35 -11.77 11.57
CA ASP A 88 -3.42 -11.16 10.61
C ASP A 88 -3.31 -9.63 10.75
N ASP A 89 -3.57 -9.13 11.95
CA ASP A 89 -3.14 -7.82 12.41
C ASP A 89 -1.61 -7.74 12.40
N ASP A 90 -1.03 -7.34 11.25
CA ASP A 90 0.40 -7.20 11.10
C ASP A 90 0.93 -6.27 12.21
N PRO A 91 1.78 -6.80 13.13
CA PRO A 91 2.34 -6.01 14.23
C PRO A 91 3.09 -4.77 13.73
N PHE A 92 3.45 -4.75 12.45
CA PHE A 92 4.05 -3.61 11.78
C PHE A 92 3.10 -2.41 11.62
N TYR A 93 1.80 -2.65 11.36
CA TYR A 93 0.79 -1.61 11.13
C TYR A 93 -0.09 -1.30 12.36
N MET A 94 -0.20 -2.23 13.30
CA MET A 94 -0.94 -2.08 14.57
C MET A 94 -0.15 -1.38 15.70
N GLY A 95 1.14 -1.15 15.51
CA GLY A 95 1.94 -0.36 16.44
C GLY A 95 1.59 1.12 16.33
N ASP A 96 1.29 1.78 17.46
CA ASP A 96 1.21 3.24 17.57
C ASP A 96 2.43 3.82 16.84
N ALA A 97 2.20 4.41 15.66
CA ALA A 97 3.28 4.83 14.77
C ALA A 97 4.25 5.67 15.61
N PRO A 98 5.53 5.30 15.71
CA PRO A 98 6.42 5.91 16.68
C PRO A 98 6.39 7.42 16.48
N ASP A 99 5.99 8.13 17.53
CA ASP A 99 5.86 9.58 17.52
C ASP A 99 7.08 10.17 16.81
N ALA A 100 6.82 10.94 15.74
CA ALA A 100 7.88 11.49 14.91
C ALA A 100 8.91 12.16 15.82
N PRO A 101 10.21 11.81 15.70
CA PRO A 101 11.20 12.24 16.67
C PRO A 101 11.16 13.76 16.77
N VAL A 102 10.99 14.29 17.99
CA VAL A 102 10.96 15.74 18.22
C VAL A 102 12.33 16.30 17.87
N ILE A 103 12.48 16.75 16.62
CA ILE A 103 13.71 17.35 16.12
C ILE A 103 13.91 18.64 16.92
N LYS A 104 14.88 18.66 17.83
CA LYS A 104 15.33 19.88 18.52
C LYS A 104 16.10 20.78 17.56
N GLY A 105 15.47 21.15 16.45
CA GLY A 105 16.02 22.01 15.42
C GLY A 105 16.12 23.43 15.94
N LYS A 106 17.35 23.93 16.08
CA LYS A 106 17.58 25.37 16.27
C LYS A 106 17.28 26.07 14.93
N LYS A 107 16.06 26.60 14.82
CA LYS A 107 15.55 27.47 13.74
C LYS A 107 15.40 26.79 12.38
N ARG A 108 14.51 27.33 11.54
CA ARG A 108 14.35 26.96 10.13
C ARG A 108 15.72 27.13 9.44
N GLN A 109 16.36 26.05 9.05
CA GLN A 109 17.59 26.09 8.26
C GLN A 109 17.21 26.18 6.79
N SER A 110 17.93 26.99 6.02
CA SER A 110 17.72 27.08 4.58
C SER A 110 18.26 25.82 3.90
N LEU A 111 17.65 25.42 2.79
CA LEU A 111 18.14 24.30 2.00
C LEU A 111 19.59 24.55 1.54
N ASP A 112 19.93 25.79 1.19
CA ASP A 112 21.29 26.18 0.81
C ASP A 112 22.31 25.97 1.95
N ASP A 113 21.94 26.26 3.20
CA ASP A 113 22.82 26.02 4.36
C ASP A 113 22.98 24.52 4.69
N LEU A 114 22.03 23.68 4.26
CA LEU A 114 22.08 22.23 4.39
C LEU A 114 22.85 21.57 3.24
N MET A 115 22.70 22.11 2.03
CA MET A 115 23.38 21.64 0.82
C MET A 115 24.86 22.08 0.78
N LYS A 116 25.24 23.09 1.58
CA LYS A 116 26.62 23.49 1.72
C LYS A 116 27.38 22.48 2.57
N ALA A 117 28.41 21.89 1.97
CA ALA A 117 29.28 20.94 2.66
C ALA A 117 29.80 21.57 3.98
N LYS A 118 29.41 20.99 5.12
CA LYS A 118 29.76 21.52 6.45
C LYS A 118 31.21 21.23 6.85
N GLY A 119 31.96 20.56 5.96
CA GLY A 119 33.39 20.29 6.12
C GLY A 119 33.72 19.27 7.21
N ASN A 120 32.70 18.70 7.86
CA ASN A 120 32.81 17.73 8.94
C ASN A 120 31.99 16.46 8.66
N GLU A 121 31.64 16.23 7.39
CA GLU A 121 30.87 15.08 6.92
C GLU A 121 31.64 13.76 7.06
N PHE A 122 32.98 13.83 7.02
CA PHE A 122 33.83 12.71 7.35
C PHE A 122 34.23 12.74 8.83
N THR A 123 33.71 11.79 9.60
CA THR A 123 34.10 11.57 11.01
C THR A 123 35.48 10.90 11.16
N GLY A 124 36.11 10.50 10.05
CA GLY A 124 37.42 9.85 10.01
C GLY A 124 38.28 10.30 8.82
N ARG A 125 39.58 9.98 8.84
CA ARG A 125 40.52 10.26 7.73
C ARG A 125 40.44 9.24 6.58
N PHE A 126 39.79 8.10 6.81
CA PHE A 126 39.53 7.10 5.78
C PHE A 126 38.44 7.59 4.83
N GLY A 127 38.65 7.48 3.52
CA GLY A 127 37.70 7.90 2.47
C GLY A 127 37.69 9.40 2.15
N ARG A 128 38.27 10.26 3.01
CA ARG A 128 38.38 11.70 2.72
C ARG A 128 39.33 11.96 1.55
N ASP A 129 40.52 11.38 1.60
CA ASP A 129 41.56 11.61 0.59
C ASP A 129 41.14 11.00 -0.75
N GLU A 130 40.50 9.81 -0.74
CA GLU A 130 39.94 9.17 -1.93
C GLU A 130 38.78 9.97 -2.55
N PHE A 131 37.91 10.57 -1.73
CA PHE A 131 36.82 11.42 -2.21
C PHE A 131 37.33 12.73 -2.80
N GLU A 132 38.32 13.37 -2.18
CA GLU A 132 38.95 14.58 -2.72
C GLU A 132 39.70 14.26 -4.03
N ASP A 133 40.39 13.12 -4.10
CA ASP A 133 41.04 12.67 -5.33
C ASP A 133 40.03 12.36 -6.45
N TYR A 134 38.91 11.70 -6.13
CA TYR A 134 37.81 11.46 -7.07
C TYR A 134 37.19 12.76 -7.57
N LYS A 135 36.90 13.70 -6.66
CA LYS A 135 36.36 15.02 -7.00
C LYS A 135 37.32 15.82 -7.88
N ASN A 136 38.62 15.79 -7.57
CA ASN A 136 39.65 16.44 -8.37
C ASN A 136 39.75 15.81 -9.77
N LYS A 137 39.66 14.48 -9.88
CA LYS A 137 39.65 13.76 -11.15
C LYS A 137 38.44 14.14 -11.99
N MET A 138 37.23 14.09 -11.42
CA MET A 138 35.99 14.46 -12.11
C MET A 138 35.99 15.93 -12.54
N ALA A 139 36.50 16.84 -11.71
CA ALA A 139 36.63 18.25 -12.08
C ALA A 139 37.63 18.46 -13.23
N GLN A 140 38.74 17.73 -13.25
CA GLN A 140 39.71 17.78 -14.35
C GLN A 140 39.13 17.18 -15.63
N GLU A 141 38.38 16.09 -15.55
CA GLU A 141 37.68 15.48 -16.69
C GLU A 141 36.66 16.43 -17.28
N PHE A 142 35.83 17.06 -16.44
CA PHE A 142 34.85 18.07 -16.87
C PHE A 142 35.50 19.28 -17.55
N LEU A 143 36.60 19.82 -17.00
CA LEU A 143 37.32 20.92 -17.62
C LEU A 143 37.92 20.53 -18.97
N LYS A 144 38.48 19.32 -19.07
CA LYS A 144 39.05 18.79 -20.31
C LYS A 144 37.98 18.55 -21.37
N GLU A 145 36.83 18.03 -20.97
CA GLU A 145 35.66 17.83 -21.83
C GLU A 145 35.05 19.16 -22.29
N SER A 146 34.93 20.13 -21.38
CA SER A 146 34.50 21.50 -21.71
C SER A 146 35.45 22.16 -22.70
N ASP A 147 36.76 22.06 -22.50
CA ASP A 147 37.76 22.61 -23.43
C ASP A 147 37.74 21.89 -24.79
N ASP A 148 37.40 20.60 -24.81
CA ASP A 148 37.21 19.82 -26.04
C ASP A 148 35.92 20.23 -26.78
N ALA A 149 34.83 20.43 -26.05
CA ALA A 149 33.56 20.92 -26.57
C ALA A 149 33.68 22.35 -27.13
N ILE A 150 34.37 23.26 -26.43
CA ILE A 150 34.69 24.61 -26.94
C ILE A 150 35.49 24.53 -28.24
N ARG A 151 36.50 23.66 -28.31
CA ARG A 151 37.34 23.48 -29.50
C ARG A 151 36.57 22.90 -30.68
N LYS A 152 35.62 22.01 -30.42
CA LYS A 152 34.73 21.41 -31.41
C LYS A 152 33.57 22.33 -31.83
N GLY A 153 33.42 23.49 -31.18
CA GLY A 153 32.37 24.46 -31.48
C GLY A 153 31.00 24.12 -30.88
N ASP A 154 30.92 23.12 -29.99
CA ASP A 154 29.70 22.60 -29.37
C ASP A 154 29.61 22.99 -27.87
N HIS A 155 29.95 24.24 -27.58
CA HIS A 155 29.94 24.80 -26.22
C HIS A 155 28.58 25.41 -25.83
N VAL A 156 27.59 25.29 -26.72
CA VAL A 156 26.20 25.73 -26.54
C VAL A 156 25.26 24.52 -26.66
N ALA A 157 25.71 23.33 -26.27
CA ALA A 157 24.76 22.30 -25.87
C ALA A 157 23.99 22.88 -24.67
N ASN A 158 22.72 23.17 -24.91
CA ASN A 158 21.81 23.79 -23.96
C ASN A 158 21.84 22.94 -22.68
N ILE A 159 22.38 23.46 -21.57
CA ILE A 159 22.19 22.90 -20.23
C ILE A 159 20.75 23.20 -19.79
N GLY A 160 19.78 22.93 -20.67
CA GLY A 160 18.41 22.74 -20.29
C GLY A 160 18.37 21.44 -19.52
N ALA A 161 17.65 21.42 -18.40
CA ALA A 161 17.44 20.23 -17.59
C ALA A 161 17.24 19.02 -18.51
N VAL A 162 18.25 18.16 -18.57
CA VAL A 162 18.18 16.91 -19.31
C VAL A 162 17.23 16.06 -18.49
N ASN A 163 15.93 16.23 -18.74
CA ASN A 163 15.02 15.11 -18.66
C ASN A 163 15.61 14.11 -19.66
N ARG A 164 16.45 13.20 -19.16
CA ARG A 164 16.95 12.08 -19.91
C ARG A 164 15.71 11.29 -20.29
N VAL A 165 15.19 11.56 -21.48
CA VAL A 165 14.19 10.71 -22.09
C VAL A 165 14.96 9.49 -22.54
N PHE A 166 15.00 8.52 -21.64
CA PHE A 166 15.51 7.18 -21.82
C PHE A 166 14.59 6.44 -22.79
N ALA A 167 14.66 6.78 -24.09
CA ALA A 167 13.91 6.09 -25.12
C ALA A 167 14.61 4.80 -25.60
N ASP A 168 15.79 4.50 -25.06
CA ASP A 168 16.68 3.41 -25.53
C ASP A 168 17.38 2.69 -24.35
N ALA A 169 16.89 2.87 -23.12
CA ALA A 169 17.56 2.39 -21.92
C ALA A 169 17.20 0.97 -21.52
N ASP A 170 16.17 0.37 -22.12
CA ASP A 170 15.69 -0.94 -21.68
C ASP A 170 16.79 -2.00 -21.85
N GLU A 171 17.46 -2.05 -23.00
CA GLU A 171 18.52 -3.03 -23.27
C GLU A 171 19.77 -2.81 -22.38
N GLU A 172 20.11 -1.56 -22.04
CA GLU A 172 21.21 -1.23 -21.14
C GLU A 172 20.86 -1.55 -19.67
N ILE A 173 19.61 -1.31 -19.26
CA ILE A 173 19.09 -1.66 -17.93
C ILE A 173 19.11 -3.18 -17.75
N TYR A 174 18.67 -3.97 -18.75
CA TYR A 174 18.73 -5.42 -18.68
C TYR A 174 20.16 -5.92 -18.52
N ARG A 175 21.11 -5.35 -19.26
CA ARG A 175 22.53 -5.72 -19.13
C ARG A 175 23.10 -5.37 -17.75
N VAL A 176 22.79 -4.19 -17.22
CA VAL A 176 23.25 -3.76 -15.89
C VAL A 176 22.62 -4.61 -14.78
N LYS A 177 21.34 -4.94 -14.90
CA LYS A 177 20.66 -5.88 -13.98
C LYS A 177 21.35 -7.23 -13.98
N GLN A 178 21.62 -7.79 -15.17
CA GLN A 178 22.33 -9.07 -15.28
C GLN A 178 23.73 -9.02 -14.65
N GLU A 179 24.47 -7.94 -14.89
CA GLU A 179 25.81 -7.74 -14.30
C GLU A 179 25.75 -7.65 -12.76
N ILE A 180 24.76 -6.94 -12.21
CA ILE A 180 24.54 -6.85 -10.76
C ILE A 180 24.18 -8.21 -10.15
N THR A 181 23.31 -8.98 -10.80
CA THR A 181 22.92 -10.34 -10.35
C THR A 181 24.12 -11.29 -10.35
N GLU A 182 24.95 -11.25 -11.40
CA GLU A 182 26.17 -12.05 -11.51
C GLU A 182 27.26 -11.63 -10.50
N GLU A 183 27.40 -10.33 -10.21
CA GLU A 183 28.41 -9.81 -9.28
C GLU A 183 28.00 -10.01 -7.81
N THR A 184 26.74 -9.78 -7.47
CA THR A 184 26.25 -9.78 -6.08
C THR A 184 25.77 -11.15 -5.62
N GLY A 185 25.51 -12.08 -6.55
CA GLY A 185 24.96 -13.39 -6.26
C GLY A 185 23.55 -13.35 -5.64
N MET A 186 22.88 -12.19 -5.72
CA MET A 186 21.50 -12.02 -5.29
C MET A 186 20.60 -12.52 -6.42
N VAL A 187 19.60 -13.35 -6.08
CA VAL A 187 18.54 -13.72 -7.01
C VAL A 187 17.72 -12.46 -7.26
N ASP A 188 17.54 -12.08 -8.53
CA ASP A 188 16.65 -10.99 -8.89
C ASP A 188 15.22 -11.40 -8.50
N PRO A 189 14.56 -10.73 -7.54
CA PRO A 189 13.19 -11.05 -7.18
C PRO A 189 12.20 -10.80 -8.33
N SER A 190 12.59 -10.03 -9.36
CA SER A 190 11.84 -9.89 -10.61
C SER A 190 12.02 -11.07 -11.57
N ALA A 191 13.04 -11.92 -11.36
CA ALA A 191 13.30 -13.07 -12.23
C ALA A 191 12.52 -14.33 -11.82
N GLU A 192 11.94 -14.36 -10.62
CA GLU A 192 11.16 -15.50 -10.12
C GLU A 192 9.64 -15.40 -10.41
N GLU A 193 9.19 -14.37 -11.14
CA GLU A 193 7.77 -14.24 -11.54
C GLU A 193 7.59 -13.93 -13.04
N GLU A 194 8.59 -14.20 -13.88
CA GLU A 194 8.38 -14.46 -15.32
C GLU A 194 8.07 -15.96 -15.52
N GLY A 195 7.13 -16.47 -14.73
CA GLY A 195 6.74 -17.87 -14.75
C GLY A 195 5.78 -18.17 -15.91
N ASP A 196 6.30 -18.60 -17.06
CA ASP A 196 5.56 -19.35 -18.10
C ASP A 196 4.31 -18.68 -18.73
N TYR A 197 4.08 -17.40 -18.45
CA TYR A 197 2.93 -16.67 -18.98
C TYR A 197 3.22 -16.13 -20.40
N PRO A 198 2.27 -16.25 -21.34
CA PRO A 198 2.39 -15.66 -22.68
C PRO A 198 2.67 -14.15 -22.59
N ASP A 199 3.44 -13.63 -23.56
CA ASP A 199 3.65 -12.19 -23.72
C ASP A 199 2.30 -11.46 -23.74
N GLY A 200 2.18 -10.39 -22.95
CA GLY A 200 0.92 -9.67 -22.73
C GLY A 200 0.02 -10.21 -21.61
N TYR A 201 0.34 -11.32 -20.95
CA TYR A 201 -0.42 -11.83 -19.79
C TYR A 201 0.20 -11.40 -18.45
N SER A 202 -0.63 -10.88 -17.55
CA SER A 202 -0.23 -10.55 -16.16
C SER A 202 -1.39 -10.80 -15.20
N VAL A 203 -1.10 -11.08 -13.93
CA VAL A 203 -2.12 -11.26 -12.88
C VAL A 203 -1.89 -10.20 -11.82
N ASP A 204 -2.95 -9.51 -11.40
CA ASP A 204 -2.86 -8.50 -10.34
C ASP A 204 -3.03 -9.08 -8.92
N GLU A 205 -2.88 -8.21 -7.93
CA GLU A 205 -2.96 -8.55 -6.50
C GLU A 205 -4.36 -9.05 -6.09
N ASP A 206 -5.39 -8.69 -6.85
CA ASP A 206 -6.79 -9.14 -6.68
C ASP A 206 -7.05 -10.49 -7.38
N GLY A 207 -6.03 -11.12 -7.97
CA GLY A 207 -6.16 -12.37 -8.73
C GLY A 207 -6.82 -12.20 -10.10
N THR A 208 -7.00 -10.97 -10.58
CA THR A 208 -7.54 -10.68 -11.91
C THR A 208 -6.46 -10.87 -12.95
N GLU A 209 -6.77 -11.72 -13.92
CA GLU A 209 -5.89 -11.95 -15.07
C GLU A 209 -6.12 -10.86 -16.11
N TRP A 210 -5.03 -10.32 -16.63
CA TRP A 210 -4.98 -9.31 -17.67
C TRP A 210 -4.28 -9.89 -18.89
N PHE A 211 -4.82 -9.60 -20.07
CA PHE A 211 -4.24 -10.00 -21.36
C PHE A 211 -4.31 -8.84 -22.36
N GLU A 212 -3.16 -8.41 -22.87
CA GLU A 212 -3.06 -7.49 -24.00
C GLU A 212 -3.01 -8.28 -25.32
N ASP A 213 -3.92 -7.98 -26.24
CA ASP A 213 -3.91 -8.60 -27.58
C ASP A 213 -2.93 -7.91 -28.55
N GLU A 214 -2.73 -8.50 -29.74
CA GLU A 214 -1.83 -7.99 -30.77
C GLU A 214 -2.21 -6.59 -31.32
N ASP A 215 -3.44 -6.13 -31.06
CA ASP A 215 -3.96 -4.83 -31.47
C ASP A 215 -3.87 -3.78 -30.34
N GLY A 216 -3.32 -4.15 -29.18
CA GLY A 216 -3.16 -3.29 -27.99
C GLY A 216 -4.46 -3.10 -27.20
N TYR A 217 -5.45 -3.97 -27.38
CA TYR A 217 -6.65 -3.99 -26.55
C TYR A 217 -6.44 -4.87 -25.32
N TRP A 218 -6.90 -4.36 -24.19
CA TRP A 218 -6.80 -5.02 -22.91
C TRP A 218 -8.04 -5.85 -22.64
N TRP A 219 -7.82 -7.07 -22.18
CA TRP A 219 -8.83 -8.02 -21.73
C TRP A 219 -8.56 -8.36 -20.27
N TYR A 220 -9.61 -8.53 -19.48
CA TYR A 220 -9.48 -8.95 -18.08
C TYR A 220 -10.41 -10.13 -17.77
N ARG A 221 -10.02 -10.93 -16.77
CA ARG A 221 -10.81 -12.05 -16.24
C ARG A 221 -10.62 -12.14 -14.73
N MET A 222 -11.72 -12.04 -13.97
CA MET A 222 -11.66 -12.16 -12.51
C MET A 222 -11.35 -13.61 -12.08
N GLU A 223 -10.86 -13.76 -10.85
CA GLU A 223 -10.58 -15.07 -10.27
C GLU A 223 -11.86 -15.93 -10.21
N GLY A 224 -11.91 -16.99 -11.02
CA GLY A 224 -13.04 -17.91 -11.11
C GLY A 224 -14.00 -17.70 -12.29
N ASP A 225 -13.82 -16.64 -13.08
CA ASP A 225 -14.58 -16.45 -14.33
C ASP A 225 -13.99 -17.29 -15.48
N GLU A 226 -14.85 -17.82 -16.34
CA GLU A 226 -14.44 -18.63 -17.51
C GLU A 226 -14.18 -17.78 -18.78
N ASP A 227 -14.72 -16.57 -18.85
CA ASP A 227 -14.74 -15.73 -20.06
C ASP A 227 -13.95 -14.42 -19.88
N TRP A 228 -13.13 -14.07 -20.88
CA TRP A 228 -12.43 -12.79 -20.96
C TRP A 228 -13.39 -11.65 -21.30
N GLN A 229 -13.29 -10.53 -20.57
CA GLN A 229 -14.03 -9.30 -20.82
C GLN A 229 -13.12 -8.23 -21.43
N PRO A 230 -13.58 -7.46 -22.43
CA PRO A 230 -12.80 -6.33 -22.93
C PRO A 230 -12.77 -5.22 -21.87
N TYR A 231 -11.60 -4.64 -21.65
CA TYR A 231 -11.44 -3.44 -20.86
C TYR A 231 -11.74 -2.22 -21.74
N GLU A 232 -12.77 -1.45 -21.38
CA GLU A 232 -13.07 -0.15 -21.98
C GLU A 232 -12.61 0.95 -21.00
N GLU A 233 -11.71 1.83 -21.45
CA GLU A 233 -11.21 3.00 -20.70
C GLU A 233 -12.29 4.05 -20.40
#